data_AF-A0A1H2R774-F1
#
_entry.id   AF-A0A1H2R774-F1
#
_cell.length_a   1.000
_cell.length_b   1.000
_cell.length_c   1.000
_cell.angle_alpha   90.00
_cell.angle_beta   90.00
_cell.angle_gamma   90.00
#
_symmetry.space_group_name_H-M   'P 1'
#
loop_
_entity.id
_entity.type
_entity.pdbx_description
1 polymer ?
#
loop_
_entity_poly.entity_id
_entity_poly.type
_entity_poly.pdbx_seq_one_letter_code
_entity_poly.pdbx_strand_id
1 'polypeptide(L)'
;MFLDNRQVAMDSVLEALADSLDYFQDNLERLRPSLRETLKPHYEARSKDLEELQELAKKHLHMLPRDADVERDDYLWLWSRLKSFVGNDSQVLLGELLEQERVLMQALATLHTHPLPDPIEPVTERCWKGCRELIRVLYQLQKKTT
;
A
#
# COMPACT_ATOMS: atom_id res chain seq x y z
N MET A 1 -8.01 -23.53 14.17
CA MET A 1 -8.82 -23.42 12.94
C MET A 1 -7.90 -22.78 11.91
N PHE A 2 -7.46 -23.52 10.89
CA PHE A 2 -6.63 -22.93 9.84
C PHE A 2 -7.48 -21.89 9.12
N LEU A 3 -7.05 -20.62 9.13
CA LEU A 3 -7.65 -19.58 8.29
C LEU A 3 -7.67 -20.11 6.86
N ASP A 4 -8.77 -19.87 6.16
CA ASP A 4 -8.89 -20.19 4.76
C ASP A 4 -7.76 -19.47 4.01
N ASN A 5 -6.98 -20.16 3.17
CA ASN A 5 -5.79 -19.57 2.53
C ASN A 5 -6.09 -18.27 1.77
N ARG A 6 -7.32 -18.14 1.25
CA ARG A 6 -7.80 -16.89 0.62
C ARG A 6 -7.99 -15.74 1.60
N GLN A 7 -8.41 -16.02 2.84
CA GLN A 7 -8.56 -15.02 3.89
C GLN A 7 -7.18 -14.51 4.31
N VAL A 8 -6.20 -15.41 4.45
CA VAL A 8 -4.81 -15.03 4.75
C VAL A 8 -4.23 -14.17 3.64
N ALA A 9 -4.40 -14.59 2.38
CA ALA A 9 -3.92 -13.82 1.24
C ALA A 9 -4.61 -12.45 1.12
N MET A 10 -5.92 -12.38 1.41
CA MET A 10 -6.65 -11.11 1.41
C MET A 10 -6.19 -10.21 2.55
N ASP A 11 -5.97 -10.77 3.74
CA ASP A 11 -5.47 -10.03 4.89
C ASP A 11 -4.10 -9.40 4.61
N SER A 12 -3.20 -10.13 3.95
CA SER A 12 -1.91 -9.58 3.50
C SER A 12 -2.04 -8.42 2.50
N VAL A 13 -3.05 -8.46 1.62
CA VAL A 13 -3.32 -7.35 0.69
C VAL A 13 -3.89 -6.14 1.44
N LEU A 14 -4.84 -6.35 2.36
CA LEU A 14 -5.42 -5.29 3.17
C LEU A 14 -4.38 -4.61 4.05
N GLU A 15 -3.48 -5.39 4.66
CA GLU A 15 -2.33 -4.89 5.42
C GLU A 15 -1.41 -4.04 4.55
N ALA A 16 -0.94 -4.57 3.42
CA ALA A 16 -0.03 -3.82 2.54
C ALA A 16 -0.67 -2.54 1.97
N LEU A 17 -2.00 -2.52 1.77
CA LEU A 17 -2.73 -1.32 1.36
C LEU A 17 -2.78 -0.28 2.49
N ALA A 18 -3.10 -0.71 3.71
CA ALA A 18 -3.16 0.16 4.89
C ALA A 18 -1.79 0.74 5.23
N ASP A 19 -0.77 -0.11 5.38
CA ASP A 19 0.62 0.28 5.66
C ASP A 19 1.12 1.30 4.64
N SER A 20 0.77 1.12 3.36
CA SER A 20 1.16 2.06 2.31
C SER A 20 0.47 3.43 2.44
N LEU A 21 -0.80 3.46 2.83
CA LEU A 21 -1.55 4.71 3.04
C LEU A 21 -1.01 5.46 4.26
N ASP A 22 -0.82 4.75 5.37
CA ASP A 22 -0.31 5.31 6.62
C ASP A 22 1.10 5.85 6.42
N TYR A 23 1.96 5.07 5.76
CA TYR A 23 3.31 5.51 5.41
C TYR A 23 3.30 6.79 4.55
N PHE A 24 2.41 6.91 3.56
CA PHE A 24 2.31 8.12 2.76
C PHE A 24 1.83 9.32 3.58
N GLN A 25 0.85 9.10 4.47
CA GLN A 25 0.26 10.14 5.31
C GLN A 25 1.28 10.67 6.33
N ASP A 26 2.03 9.79 6.99
CA ASP A 26 3.07 10.13 7.97
C ASP A 26 4.23 10.93 7.35
N ASN A 27 4.49 10.69 6.07
CA ASN A 27 5.57 11.33 5.33
C ASN A 27 5.11 12.50 4.46
N LEU A 28 3.83 12.87 4.53
CA LEU A 28 3.24 13.90 3.69
C LEU A 28 3.93 15.25 3.87
N GLU A 29 4.28 15.62 5.09
CA GLU A 29 5.00 16.85 5.43
C GLU A 29 6.45 16.88 4.91
N ARG A 30 7.07 15.71 4.76
CA ARG A 30 8.45 15.55 4.25
C ARG A 30 8.52 15.63 2.73
N LEU A 31 7.41 15.38 2.03
CA LEU A 31 7.33 15.51 0.59
C LEU A 31 7.31 16.98 0.15
N ARG A 32 8.11 17.28 -0.89
CA ARG A 32 8.02 18.56 -1.60
C ARG A 32 6.60 18.75 -2.17
N PRO A 33 6.07 19.99 -2.23
CA PRO A 33 4.71 20.24 -2.70
C PRO A 33 4.38 19.61 -4.06
N SER A 34 5.30 19.70 -5.03
CA SER A 34 5.11 19.12 -6.37
C SER A 34 5.02 17.59 -6.37
N LEU A 35 5.78 16.91 -5.49
CA LEU A 35 5.70 15.46 -5.34
C LEU A 35 4.37 15.08 -4.69
N ARG A 36 3.97 15.81 -3.64
CA ARG A 36 2.70 15.59 -2.94
C ARG A 36 1.52 15.72 -3.89
N GLU A 37 1.46 16.78 -4.70
CA GLU A 37 0.40 16.99 -5.69
C GLU A 37 0.34 15.87 -6.75
N THR A 38 1.51 15.36 -7.15
CA THR A 38 1.60 14.25 -8.12
C THR A 38 1.12 12.93 -7.52
N LEU A 39 1.48 12.64 -6.26
CA LEU A 39 1.21 11.35 -5.62
C LEU A 39 -0.19 11.25 -5.00
N LYS A 40 -0.73 12.37 -4.50
CA LYS A 40 -1.99 12.42 -3.76
C LYS A 40 -3.17 11.73 -4.48
N PRO A 41 -3.41 11.91 -5.79
CA PRO A 41 -4.52 11.24 -6.47
C PRO A 41 -4.42 9.71 -6.44
N HIS A 42 -3.20 9.15 -6.45
CA HIS A 42 -3.00 7.70 -6.38
C HIS A 42 -3.38 7.14 -5.00
N TYR A 43 -3.02 7.85 -3.93
CA TYR A 43 -3.34 7.44 -2.56
C TYR A 43 -4.81 7.67 -2.22
N GLU A 44 -5.46 8.70 -2.78
CA GLU A 44 -6.92 8.88 -2.66
C GLU A 44 -7.70 7.76 -3.36
N ALA A 45 -7.24 7.31 -4.54
CA ALA A 45 -7.83 6.15 -5.21
C ALA A 45 -7.62 4.86 -4.40
N ARG A 46 -6.40 4.66 -3.88
CA ARG A 46 -6.05 3.50 -3.04
C ARG A 46 -6.90 3.42 -1.77
N SER A 47 -7.15 4.55 -1.10
CA SER A 47 -8.00 4.59 0.09
C SER A 47 -9.42 4.09 -0.21
N LYS A 48 -10.00 4.49 -1.34
CA LYS A 48 -11.33 4.00 -1.76
C LYS A 48 -11.32 2.51 -2.08
N ASP A 49 -10.28 2.03 -2.77
CA ASP A 49 -10.14 0.61 -3.07
C ASP A 49 -9.96 -0.23 -1.78
N LEU A 50 -9.24 0.27 -0.77
CA LEU A 50 -9.11 -0.38 0.53
C LEU A 50 -10.47 -0.49 1.24
N GLU A 51 -11.22 0.60 1.34
CA GLU A 51 -12.55 0.61 1.95
C GLU A 51 -13.50 -0.39 1.25
N GLU A 52 -13.51 -0.39 -0.09
CA GLU A 52 -14.32 -1.33 -0.87
C GLU A 52 -13.89 -2.79 -0.65
N LEU A 53 -12.58 -3.07 -0.65
CA LEU A 53 -12.07 -4.41 -0.38
C LEU A 53 -12.39 -4.90 1.04
N GLN A 54 -12.31 -4.04 2.05
CA GLN A 54 -12.66 -4.40 3.42
C GLN A 54 -14.12 -4.83 3.53
N GLU A 55 -15.04 -4.07 2.92
CA GLU A 55 -16.47 -4.40 2.92
C GLU A 55 -16.75 -5.70 2.16
N LEU A 56 -16.11 -5.89 1.00
CA LEU A 56 -16.26 -7.12 0.22
C LEU A 56 -15.65 -8.34 0.93
N ALA A 57 -14.49 -8.19 1.58
CA ALA A 57 -13.84 -9.25 2.35
C ALA A 57 -14.69 -9.65 3.56
N LYS A 58 -15.25 -8.68 4.28
CA LYS A 58 -16.20 -8.94 5.36
C LYS A 58 -17.44 -9.69 4.87
N LYS A 59 -18.00 -9.26 3.74
CA LYS A 59 -19.24 -9.83 3.18
C LYS A 59 -19.06 -11.23 2.57
N HIS A 60 -18.00 -11.43 1.79
CA HIS A 60 -17.81 -12.61 0.95
C HIS A 60 -16.77 -13.59 1.48
N LEU A 61 -15.83 -13.12 2.30
CA LEU A 61 -14.81 -13.95 2.94
C LEU A 61 -15.03 -14.09 4.44
N HIS A 62 -16.08 -13.48 5.01
CA HIS A 62 -16.39 -13.52 6.45
C HIS A 62 -15.23 -13.07 7.34
N MET A 63 -14.41 -12.15 6.84
CA MET A 63 -13.29 -11.61 7.59
C MET A 63 -13.78 -10.64 8.67
N LEU A 64 -13.12 -10.67 9.84
CA LEU A 64 -13.32 -9.69 10.89
C LEU A 64 -12.44 -8.48 10.64
N PRO A 65 -12.81 -7.29 11.18
CA PRO A 65 -11.92 -6.14 11.17
C PRO A 65 -10.58 -6.51 11.81
N ARG A 66 -9.49 -6.06 11.18
CA ARG A 66 -8.15 -6.23 11.72
C ARG A 66 -7.92 -5.22 12.83
N ASP A 67 -7.32 -5.65 13.93
CA ASP A 67 -6.85 -4.75 14.98
C ASP A 67 -5.59 -4.01 14.49
N ALA A 68 -5.50 -2.71 14.78
CA ALA A 68 -4.31 -1.92 14.46
C ALA A 68 -3.11 -2.40 15.29
N ASP A 69 -1.99 -2.70 14.63
CA ASP A 69 -0.73 -3.11 15.27
C ASP A 69 0.12 -1.87 15.56
N VAL A 70 -0.31 -1.10 16.58
CA VAL A 70 0.27 0.21 16.94
C VAL A 70 1.78 0.14 17.18
N GLU A 71 2.28 -0.97 17.74
CA GLU A 71 3.71 -1.13 18.03
C GLU A 71 4.54 -1.19 16.74
N ARG A 72 4.06 -1.92 15.72
CA ARG A 72 4.74 -2.00 14.43
C ARG A 72 4.78 -0.63 13.74
N ASP A 73 3.68 0.10 13.79
CA ASP A 73 3.56 1.41 13.14
C ASP A 73 4.56 2.42 13.74
N ASP A 74 4.70 2.45 15.07
CA ASP A 74 5.70 3.27 15.77
C ASP A 74 7.13 2.95 15.33
N TYR A 75 7.45 1.66 15.16
CA TYR A 75 8.78 1.25 14.68
C TYR A 75 9.03 1.67 13.23
N LEU A 76 8.05 1.52 12.34
CA LEU A 76 8.15 1.92 10.94
C LEU A 76 8.36 3.43 10.82
N TRP A 77 7.62 4.22 11.60
CA TRP A 77 7.79 5.66 11.68
C TRP A 77 9.20 6.06 12.14
N LEU A 78 9.67 5.49 13.26
CA LEU A 78 11.00 5.78 13.81
C LEU A 78 12.10 5.41 12.81
N TRP A 79 11.96 4.27 12.13
CA TRP A 79 12.91 3.79 11.14
C TRP A 79 12.99 4.70 9.91
N SER A 80 11.85 5.14 9.37
CA SER A 80 11.84 6.11 8.28
C SER A 80 12.46 7.44 8.70
N ARG A 81 12.24 7.87 9.94
CA ARG A 81 12.85 9.07 10.50
C ARG A 81 14.36 8.94 10.61
N LEU A 82 14.87 7.79 11.05
CA LEU A 82 16.31 7.54 11.13
C LEU A 82 16.99 7.58 9.75
N LYS A 83 16.38 6.98 8.73
CA LYS A 83 16.93 7.00 7.35
C LYS A 83 17.00 8.40 6.75
N SER A 84 16.09 9.30 7.15
CA SER A 84 16.09 10.69 6.70
C SER A 84 17.38 11.45 7.04
N PHE A 85 18.08 11.05 8.11
CA PHE A 85 19.30 11.71 8.56
C PHE A 85 20.56 11.29 7.78
N VAL A 86 20.50 10.20 7.00
CA VAL A 86 21.69 9.56 6.41
C VAL A 86 21.81 9.82 4.90
N GLY A 87 20.89 10.56 4.27
CA GLY A 87 20.94 10.82 2.82
C GLY A 87 19.99 11.90 2.28
N ASN A 88 19.82 11.95 0.96
CA ASN A 88 18.83 12.83 0.31
C ASN A 88 17.42 12.33 0.66
N ASP A 89 16.78 12.97 1.63
CA ASP A 89 15.49 12.59 2.21
C ASP A 89 14.42 12.27 1.15
N SER A 90 14.34 13.07 0.08
CA SER A 90 13.37 12.83 -1.00
C SER A 90 13.67 11.57 -1.82
N GLN A 91 14.93 11.24 -2.07
CA GLN A 91 15.28 10.01 -2.80
C GLN A 91 15.10 8.76 -1.94
N VAL A 92 15.41 8.85 -0.65
CA VAL A 92 15.15 7.78 0.31
C VAL A 92 13.66 7.49 0.35
N LEU A 93 12.84 8.53 0.55
CA LEU A 93 11.38 8.42 0.60
C LEU A 93 10.80 7.82 -0.69
N LEU A 94 11.23 8.28 -1.88
CA LEU A 94 10.79 7.68 -3.14
C LEU A 94 11.18 6.19 -3.26
N GLY A 95 12.33 5.80 -2.72
CA GLY A 95 12.77 4.40 -2.66
C GLY A 95 11.89 3.56 -1.72
N GLU A 96 11.52 4.10 -0.57
CA GLU A 96 10.62 3.43 0.38
C GLU A 96 9.21 3.27 -0.21
N LEU A 97 8.67 4.29 -0.87
CA LEU A 97 7.39 4.20 -1.58
C LEU A 97 7.43 3.13 -2.68
N LEU A 98 8.52 3.02 -3.45
CA LEU A 98 8.69 1.96 -4.44
C LEU A 98 8.73 0.56 -3.82
N GLU A 99 9.30 0.42 -2.62
CA GLU A 99 9.33 -0.86 -1.92
C GLU A 99 7.93 -1.26 -1.43
N GLN A 100 7.16 -0.30 -0.90
CA GLN A 100 5.76 -0.54 -0.54
C GLN A 100 4.93 -1.06 -1.73
N GLU A 101 5.12 -0.46 -2.93
CA GLU A 101 4.45 -0.96 -4.13
C GLU A 101 4.84 -2.40 -4.50
N ARG A 102 6.09 -2.81 -4.25
CA ARG A 102 6.55 -4.18 -4.50
C ARG A 102 5.93 -5.17 -3.53
N VAL A 103 5.89 -4.82 -2.24
CA VAL A 103 5.24 -5.63 -1.20
C VAL A 103 3.77 -5.83 -1.54
N LEU A 104 3.05 -4.75 -1.87
CA LEU A 104 1.65 -4.82 -2.25
C LEU A 104 1.43 -5.65 -3.53
N MET A 105 2.28 -5.50 -4.55
CA MET A 105 2.21 -6.35 -5.74
C MET A 105 2.46 -7.83 -5.43
N GLN A 106 3.36 -8.16 -4.52
CA GLN A 106 3.61 -9.55 -4.11
C GLN A 106 2.40 -10.14 -3.37
N ALA A 107 1.77 -9.35 -2.49
CA ALA A 107 0.54 -9.75 -1.80
C ALA A 107 -0.61 -9.99 -2.81
N LEU A 108 -0.81 -9.06 -3.75
CA LEU A 108 -1.82 -9.20 -4.80
C LEU A 108 -1.55 -10.41 -5.70
N ALA A 109 -0.29 -10.63 -6.10
CA ALA A 109 0.08 -11.79 -6.92
C ALA A 109 -0.27 -13.11 -6.22
N THR A 110 -0.04 -13.18 -4.91
CA THR A 110 -0.41 -14.33 -4.09
C THR A 110 -1.94 -14.49 -4.05
N LEU A 111 -2.67 -13.40 -3.81
CA LEU A 111 -4.13 -13.41 -3.78
C LEU A 111 -4.76 -13.90 -5.09
N HIS A 112 -4.23 -13.47 -6.24
CA HIS A 112 -4.69 -13.89 -7.56
C HIS A 112 -4.46 -15.38 -7.87
N THR A 113 -3.68 -16.11 -7.07
CA THR A 113 -3.56 -17.58 -7.21
C THR A 113 -4.73 -18.34 -6.56
N HIS A 114 -5.59 -17.65 -5.82
CA HIS A 114 -6.74 -18.23 -5.14
C HIS A 114 -8.04 -17.92 -5.90
N PRO A 115 -9.06 -18.81 -5.83
CA PRO A 115 -10.37 -18.53 -6.38
C PRO A 115 -11.04 -17.42 -5.56
N LEU A 116 -11.14 -16.23 -6.16
CA LEU A 116 -11.78 -15.07 -5.55
C LEU A 116 -13.28 -15.02 -5.88
N PRO A 117 -14.12 -14.49 -4.99
CA PRO A 117 -15.49 -14.13 -5.32
C PRO A 117 -15.54 -13.10 -6.47
N ASP A 118 -16.45 -13.28 -7.42
CA ASP A 118 -16.64 -12.37 -8.58
C ASP A 118 -16.69 -10.87 -8.22
N PRO A 119 -17.29 -10.45 -7.07
CA PRO A 119 -17.29 -9.04 -6.70
C PRO A 119 -15.93 -8.47 -6.29
N ILE A 120 -15.00 -9.31 -5.82
CA ILE A 120 -13.68 -8.90 -5.31
C ILE A 120 -12.67 -8.71 -6.44
N GLU A 121 -12.72 -9.58 -7.45
CA GLU A 121 -11.74 -9.63 -8.55
C GLU A 121 -11.58 -8.30 -9.32
N PRO A 122 -12.66 -7.55 -9.64
CA PRO A 122 -12.52 -6.25 -10.29
C PRO A 122 -11.75 -5.24 -9.43
N VAL A 123 -11.88 -5.30 -8.10
CA VAL A 123 -11.22 -4.36 -7.19
C VAL A 123 -9.74 -4.70 -7.06
N THR A 124 -9.39 -5.98 -6.91
CA THR A 124 -7.98 -6.41 -6.84
C THR A 124 -7.24 -6.11 -8.15
N GLU A 125 -7.89 -6.25 -9.30
CA GLU A 125 -7.37 -5.82 -10.61
C GLU A 125 -7.16 -4.30 -10.72
N ARG A 126 -8.05 -3.49 -10.11
CA ARG A 126 -7.84 -2.03 -10.02
C ARG A 126 -6.64 -1.71 -9.14
N CYS A 127 -6.50 -2.35 -7.98
CA CYS A 127 -5.34 -2.18 -7.12
C CYS A 127 -4.05 -2.51 -7.87
N TRP A 128 -4.01 -3.64 -8.59
CA TRP A 128 -2.87 -4.05 -9.39
C TRP A 128 -2.48 -3.00 -10.45
N LYS A 129 -3.46 -2.49 -11.20
CA LYS A 129 -3.24 -1.42 -12.18
C LYS A 129 -2.73 -0.14 -11.51
N GLY A 130 -3.33 0.25 -10.39
CA GLY A 130 -2.93 1.40 -9.58
C GLY A 130 -1.47 1.30 -9.14
N CYS A 131 -1.04 0.15 -8.63
CA CYS A 131 0.36 -0.08 -8.24
C CYS A 131 1.31 0.10 -9.43
N ARG A 132 0.98 -0.48 -10.59
CA ARG A 132 1.82 -0.36 -11.79
C ARG A 132 1.93 1.07 -12.29
N GLU A 133 0.85 1.84 -12.21
CA GLU A 133 0.85 3.27 -12.56
C GLU A 133 1.71 4.08 -11.58
N LEU A 134 1.52 3.86 -10.27
CA LEU A 134 2.27 4.54 -9.23
C LEU A 134 3.76 4.23 -9.30
N ILE A 135 4.16 2.97 -9.53
CA ILE A 135 5.56 2.59 -9.77
C ILE A 135 6.18 3.38 -10.94
N ARG A 136 5.45 3.53 -12.05
CA ARG A 136 5.93 4.31 -13.20
C ARG A 136 6.14 5.77 -12.83
N VAL A 137 5.20 6.37 -12.10
CA VAL A 137 5.28 7.75 -11.61
C VAL A 137 6.50 7.90 -10.69
N LEU A 138 6.66 7.02 -9.71
CA LEU A 138 7.78 7.04 -8.77
C LEU A 138 9.14 6.96 -9.48
N TYR A 139 9.29 6.07 -10.48
CA TYR A 139 10.51 6.01 -11.29
C TYR A 139 10.77 7.28 -12.08
N GLN A 140 9.74 7.93 -12.61
CA GLN A 140 9.88 9.22 -13.30
C GLN A 140 10.33 10.32 -12.34
N LEU A 141 9.77 10.36 -11.13
CA LEU A 141 10.15 11.32 -10.09
C LEU A 141 11.59 11.10 -9.60
N GLN A 142 12.01 9.85 -9.45
CA GLN A 142 13.38 9.50 -9.08
C GLN A 142 14.40 10.01 -10.12
N LYS A 143 14.11 9.81 -11.42
CA LYS A 143 14.96 10.31 -12.52
C LYS A 143 15.05 11.84 -12.57
N LYS A 144 13.99 12.56 -12.21
CA LYS A 144 13.99 14.04 -12.17
C LYS A 144 14.74 14.60 -10.96
N THR A 145 14.98 13.78 -9.95
CA THR A 145 15.63 14.18 -8.68
C THR A 145 17.10 13.71 -8.63
N THR A 146 17.58 13.04 -9.67
CA THR A 146 18.98 12.64 -9.88
C THR A 146 19.64 13.65 -10.80
#